data_AF-A0A1H7UFB8-F1
#
_entry.id   AF-A0A1H7UFB8-F1
#
_cell.length_a   1.000
_cell.length_b   1.000
_cell.length_c   1.000
_cell.angle_alpha   90.00
_cell.angle_beta   90.00
_cell.angle_gamma   90.00
#
_symmetry.space_group_name_H-M   'P 1'
#
loop_
_entity.id
_entity.type
_entity.pdbx_description
1 polymer ?
#
loop_
_entity_poly.entity_id
_entity_poly.type
_entity_poly.pdbx_seq_one_letter_code
_entity_poly.pdbx_strand_id
1 'polypeptide(L)'
;MRRICRHIAGLLTALLGLAIGPALADKAQYLDMARRGWSYELRSTMVGRDMSIPVHINGRDLKGAQICLVGEPPTEGSRAVLDAFRTLLEHVHGVPVPLHEAGADISACGSGRNVILRLYSGPPPNRALGRDLAWMDRVYELGLPSRHVWAASSPAMAQTFFGRKGSGTHVMVQQAAPGAAGPLDQEYFRSLLVEELFQNFTFGMDILHLDAQVPFLSKLEENPLRLRHAAWGSSGFKSAMLSSNPPALCAFDIFMLHAVARAPVDETTTPDFLTYIDAEFAPLQALTEATMGEPRFAPVLDPACAPREAAKLRQ
;
A
#
# COMPACT_ATOMS: atom_id res chain seq x y z
N MET A 1 -59.13 -40.67 11.33
CA MET A 1 -58.13 -39.86 12.06
C MET A 1 -56.68 -40.27 11.72
N ARG A 2 -56.26 -40.20 10.45
CA ARG A 2 -54.89 -40.48 10.01
C ARG A 2 -54.58 -39.67 8.75
N ARG A 3 -54.22 -38.38 8.88
CA ARG A 3 -53.75 -37.56 7.74
C ARG A 3 -53.08 -36.23 8.14
N ILE A 4 -52.45 -36.14 9.31
CA ILE A 4 -51.73 -34.93 9.75
C ILE A 4 -50.37 -35.29 10.37
N CYS A 5 -49.53 -36.08 9.67
CA CYS A 5 -48.18 -36.39 10.18
C CYS A 5 -47.11 -36.56 9.08
N ARG A 6 -47.38 -36.20 7.81
CA ARG A 6 -46.42 -36.44 6.70
C ARG A 6 -45.86 -35.19 6.03
N HIS A 7 -46.20 -33.99 6.50
CA HIS A 7 -45.70 -32.74 5.90
C HIS A 7 -44.69 -31.96 6.76
N ILE A 8 -44.40 -32.41 7.98
CA ILE A 8 -43.44 -31.72 8.87
C ILE A 8 -41.99 -32.22 8.63
N ALA A 9 -41.82 -33.46 8.16
CA ALA A 9 -40.48 -34.03 7.95
C ALA A 9 -39.79 -33.59 6.64
N GLY A 10 -40.51 -32.98 5.70
CA GLY A 10 -39.96 -32.50 4.42
C GLY A 10 -39.61 -31.01 4.38
N LEU A 11 -40.12 -30.21 5.34
CA LEU A 11 -39.84 -28.77 5.40
C LEU A 11 -38.61 -28.44 6.25
N LEU A 12 -38.18 -29.33 7.15
CA LEU A 12 -37.00 -29.10 7.98
C LEU A 12 -35.66 -29.43 7.27
N THR A 13 -35.68 -30.21 6.20
CA THR A 13 -34.45 -30.58 5.47
C THR A 13 -34.06 -29.56 4.39
N ALA A 14 -34.97 -28.66 4.00
CA ALA A 14 -34.69 -27.56 3.07
C ALA A 14 -34.19 -26.28 3.75
N LEU A 15 -34.24 -26.21 5.09
CA LEU A 15 -33.76 -25.07 5.91
C LEU A 15 -32.43 -25.34 6.62
N LEU A 16 -31.88 -26.55 6.50
CA LEU A 16 -30.54 -26.93 6.99
C LEU A 16 -29.50 -27.10 5.85
N GLY A 17 -29.84 -26.69 4.64
CA GLY A 17 -28.88 -26.42 3.57
C GLY A 17 -28.11 -25.16 3.90
N LEU A 18 -27.21 -25.30 4.87
CA LEU A 18 -26.17 -24.37 5.31
C LEU A 18 -25.86 -23.31 4.26
N ALA A 19 -26.24 -22.08 4.59
CA ALA A 19 -25.56 -20.88 4.13
C ALA A 19 -24.08 -20.97 4.56
N ILE A 20 -23.29 -21.74 3.83
CA ILE A 20 -21.87 -21.46 3.65
C ILE A 20 -21.88 -20.21 2.78
N GLY A 21 -22.11 -19.07 3.43
CA GLY A 21 -22.38 -17.81 2.76
C GLY A 21 -21.13 -17.25 2.06
N PRO A 22 -21.31 -16.23 1.21
CA PRO A 22 -20.20 -15.49 0.58
C PRO A 22 -19.10 -15.08 1.59
N ALA A 23 -19.47 -14.80 2.84
CA ALA A 23 -18.54 -14.47 3.92
C ALA A 23 -17.43 -15.52 4.21
N LEU A 24 -17.67 -16.82 3.99
CA LEU A 24 -16.62 -17.85 4.16
C LEU A 24 -15.68 -17.94 2.94
N ALA A 25 -16.19 -17.65 1.74
CA ALA A 25 -15.36 -17.52 0.55
C ALA A 25 -14.48 -16.28 0.64
N ASP A 26 -15.02 -15.17 1.16
CA ASP A 26 -14.29 -13.93 1.41
C ASP A 26 -13.14 -14.13 2.40
N LYS A 27 -13.36 -14.86 3.52
CA LYS A 27 -12.32 -15.10 4.53
C LYS A 27 -11.12 -15.87 3.98
N ALA A 28 -11.36 -16.97 3.27
CA ALA A 28 -10.27 -17.78 2.73
C ALA A 28 -9.43 -17.01 1.69
N GLN A 29 -10.10 -16.23 0.84
CA GLN A 29 -9.42 -15.37 -0.14
C GLN A 29 -8.59 -14.28 0.53
N TYR A 30 -9.12 -13.64 1.59
CA TYR A 30 -8.39 -12.61 2.35
C TYR A 30 -7.17 -13.19 3.05
N LEU A 31 -7.29 -14.37 3.68
CA LEU A 31 -6.14 -15.04 4.32
C LEU A 31 -5.07 -15.44 3.32
N ASP A 32 -5.48 -15.92 2.14
CA ASP A 32 -4.54 -16.24 1.07
C ASP A 32 -3.83 -14.99 0.52
N MET A 33 -4.58 -13.89 0.34
CA MET A 33 -4.02 -12.62 -0.08
C MET A 33 -3.07 -12.03 0.96
N ALA A 34 -3.44 -12.06 2.25
CA ALA A 34 -2.59 -11.64 3.35
C ALA A 34 -1.32 -12.48 3.42
N ARG A 35 -1.41 -13.80 3.20
CA ARG A 35 -0.23 -14.66 3.12
C ARG A 35 0.70 -14.23 1.98
N ARG A 36 0.16 -13.93 0.80
CA ARG A 36 0.95 -13.53 -0.38
C ARG A 36 1.63 -12.17 -0.20
N GLY A 37 0.94 -11.17 0.35
CA GLY A 37 1.44 -9.80 0.48
C GLY A 37 2.19 -9.48 1.76
N TRP A 38 1.96 -10.24 2.85
CA TRP A 38 2.51 -9.94 4.17
C TRP A 38 3.34 -11.07 4.78
N SER A 39 3.23 -12.32 4.34
CA SER A 39 4.09 -13.41 4.86
C SER A 39 5.23 -13.69 3.89
N TYR A 40 6.31 -12.90 4.00
CA TYR A 40 7.48 -13.01 3.15
C TYR A 40 8.78 -13.02 3.96
N GLU A 41 9.77 -13.74 3.44
CA GLU A 41 11.12 -13.68 3.94
C GLU A 41 11.84 -12.47 3.32
N LEU A 42 12.36 -11.60 4.17
CA LEU A 42 13.23 -10.55 3.73
C LEU A 42 14.57 -11.14 3.28
N ARG A 43 14.86 -11.04 1.99
CA ARG A 43 16.23 -11.27 1.50
C ARG A 43 17.10 -10.14 2.04
N SER A 44 17.86 -10.44 3.08
CA SER A 44 18.64 -9.49 3.87
C SER A 44 19.79 -8.79 3.11
N THR A 45 19.98 -9.07 1.82
CA THR A 45 21.21 -8.75 1.11
C THR A 45 21.06 -7.58 0.14
N MET A 46 21.26 -6.37 0.65
CA MET A 46 21.88 -5.34 -0.18
C MET A 46 23.39 -5.54 -0.13
N VAL A 47 24.02 -5.75 -1.29
CA VAL A 47 25.47 -6.00 -1.38
C VAL A 47 26.23 -4.83 -0.75
N GLY A 48 27.01 -5.13 0.31
CA GLY A 48 27.81 -4.15 1.04
C GLY A 48 27.10 -3.45 2.19
N ARG A 49 25.85 -3.81 2.53
CA ARG A 49 25.20 -3.37 3.78
C ARG A 49 25.81 -4.08 4.99
N ASP A 50 25.83 -3.40 6.13
CA ASP A 50 26.11 -4.03 7.43
C ASP A 50 25.01 -5.03 7.81
N MET A 51 25.33 -6.32 7.71
CA MET A 51 24.41 -7.43 7.97
C MET A 51 24.18 -7.73 9.46
N SER A 52 24.90 -7.05 10.36
CA SER A 52 24.68 -7.20 11.81
C SER A 52 23.46 -6.41 12.31
N ILE A 53 22.88 -5.55 11.48
CA ILE A 53 21.71 -4.75 11.82
C ILE A 53 20.45 -5.59 11.55
N PRO A 54 19.68 -5.98 12.59
CA PRO A 54 18.50 -6.81 12.41
C PRO A 54 17.43 -6.06 11.61
N VAL A 55 16.62 -6.82 10.88
CA VAL A 55 15.40 -6.30 10.29
C VAL A 55 14.23 -6.72 11.17
N HIS A 56 13.34 -5.77 11.47
CA HIS A 56 12.16 -6.01 12.28
C HIS A 56 10.99 -5.26 11.65
N ILE A 57 9.97 -5.97 11.20
CA ILE A 57 8.79 -5.38 10.57
C ILE A 57 7.62 -5.48 11.54
N ASN A 58 7.33 -4.40 12.25
CA ASN A 58 6.12 -4.30 13.06
C ASN A 58 5.14 -3.30 12.41
N GLY A 59 3.92 -3.77 12.14
CA GLY A 59 2.84 -2.94 11.60
C GLY A 59 2.50 -1.68 12.38
N ARG A 60 2.91 -1.61 13.65
CA ARG A 60 2.68 -0.45 14.53
C ARG A 60 3.88 0.50 14.61
N ASP A 61 4.99 0.22 13.93
CA ASP A 61 6.18 1.08 13.97
C ASP A 61 5.88 2.48 13.43
N LEU A 62 5.03 2.57 12.40
CA LEU A 62 4.62 3.82 11.79
C LEU A 62 3.42 4.48 12.49
N LYS A 63 2.91 3.90 13.59
CA LYS A 63 1.91 4.57 14.42
C LYS A 63 2.48 5.86 14.99
N GLY A 64 1.86 6.99 14.63
CA GLY A 64 2.31 8.33 15.02
C GLY A 64 3.57 8.80 14.29
N ALA A 65 3.95 8.13 13.19
CA ALA A 65 4.95 8.68 12.29
C ALA A 65 4.44 9.97 11.65
N GLN A 66 5.37 10.84 11.25
CA GLN A 66 5.07 11.98 10.40
C GLN A 66 5.46 11.68 8.96
N ILE A 67 4.74 12.27 8.01
CA ILE A 67 5.17 12.35 6.62
C ILE A 67 6.00 13.62 6.48
N CYS A 68 7.28 13.47 6.18
CA CYS A 68 8.13 14.60 5.81
C CYS A 68 8.20 14.72 4.29
N LEU A 69 7.59 15.77 3.75
CA LEU A 69 7.55 16.05 2.34
C LEU A 69 8.81 16.80 1.90
N VAL A 70 9.51 16.24 0.92
CA VAL A 70 10.73 16.82 0.32
C VAL A 70 10.61 16.91 -1.20
N GLY A 71 11.41 17.78 -1.82
CA GLY A 71 11.42 17.98 -3.26
C GLY A 71 10.46 19.06 -3.71
N GLU A 72 9.59 18.74 -4.66
CA GLU A 72 8.62 19.68 -5.21
C GLU A 72 7.41 19.86 -4.28
N PRO A 73 6.77 21.04 -4.28
CA PRO A 73 5.49 21.20 -3.61
C PRO A 73 4.46 20.23 -4.22
N PRO A 74 3.51 19.71 -3.42
CA PRO A 74 2.51 18.81 -3.92
C PRO A 74 1.55 19.57 -4.84
N THR A 75 1.18 18.96 -5.98
CA THR A 75 0.04 19.43 -6.77
C THR A 75 -1.26 19.35 -5.94
N GLU A 76 -2.33 19.99 -6.40
CA GLU A 76 -3.64 19.90 -5.76
C GLU A 76 -4.10 18.44 -5.61
N GLY A 77 -3.92 17.62 -6.65
CA GLY A 77 -4.23 16.18 -6.60
C GLY A 77 -3.38 15.41 -5.59
N SER A 78 -2.06 15.64 -5.59
CA SER A 78 -1.16 15.01 -4.61
C SER A 78 -1.53 15.40 -3.18
N ARG A 79 -1.89 16.68 -2.94
CA ARG A 79 -2.30 17.16 -1.62
C ARG A 79 -3.61 16.54 -1.17
N ALA A 80 -4.61 16.45 -2.06
CA ALA A 80 -5.88 15.80 -1.75
C ALA A 80 -5.69 14.33 -1.33
N VAL A 81 -4.79 13.59 -1.99
CA VAL A 81 -4.43 12.22 -1.60
C VAL A 81 -3.75 12.21 -0.23
N LEU A 82 -2.74 13.07 -0.01
CA LEU A 82 -2.02 13.12 1.26
C LEU A 82 -2.97 13.41 2.43
N ASP A 83 -3.86 14.38 2.28
CA ASP A 83 -4.78 14.76 3.36
C ASP A 83 -5.82 13.66 3.62
N ALA A 84 -6.40 13.05 2.58
CA ALA A 84 -7.32 11.92 2.73
C ALA A 84 -6.64 10.69 3.35
N PHE A 85 -5.42 10.35 2.92
CA PHE A 85 -4.67 9.21 3.44
C PHE A 85 -4.27 9.42 4.90
N ARG A 86 -3.80 10.62 5.27
CA ARG A 86 -3.49 10.97 6.66
C ARG A 86 -4.73 10.90 7.55
N THR A 87 -5.88 11.35 7.05
CA THR A 87 -7.16 11.25 7.77
C THR A 87 -7.57 9.79 7.95
N LEU A 88 -7.35 8.94 6.94
CA LEU A 88 -7.58 7.49 7.03
C LEU A 88 -6.68 6.83 8.08
N LEU A 89 -5.38 7.14 8.08
CA LEU A 89 -4.45 6.62 9.07
C LEU A 89 -4.81 7.07 10.49
N GLU A 90 -5.21 8.34 10.68
CA GLU A 90 -5.66 8.84 11.97
C GLU A 90 -6.90 8.10 12.45
N HIS A 91 -7.85 7.83 11.56
CA HIS A 91 -9.04 7.04 11.86
C HIS A 91 -8.67 5.60 12.31
N VAL A 92 -7.76 4.94 11.59
CA VAL A 92 -7.34 3.56 11.88
C VAL A 92 -6.51 3.45 13.16
N HIS A 93 -5.54 4.36 13.35
CA HIS A 93 -4.58 4.26 14.46
C HIS A 93 -4.97 5.06 15.71
N GLY A 94 -5.96 5.96 15.60
CA GLY A 94 -6.38 6.89 16.64
C GLY A 94 -5.35 7.97 16.97
N VAL A 95 -4.34 8.17 16.12
CA VAL A 95 -3.30 9.18 16.31
C VAL A 95 -3.07 9.95 15.00
N PRO A 96 -2.95 11.29 15.05
CA PRO A 96 -2.70 12.07 13.84
C PRO A 96 -1.38 11.68 13.16
N VAL A 97 -1.36 11.81 11.83
CA VAL A 97 -0.15 11.72 11.01
C VAL A 97 0.19 13.13 10.49
N PRO A 98 1.13 13.84 11.13
CA PRO A 98 1.51 15.18 10.69
C PRO A 98 2.15 15.16 9.29
N LEU A 99 1.89 16.19 8.49
CA LEU A 99 2.61 16.48 7.26
C LEU A 99 3.54 17.65 7.52
N HIS A 100 4.84 17.42 7.41
CA HIS A 100 5.86 18.45 7.52
C HIS A 100 6.49 18.71 6.15
N GLU A 101 6.41 19.94 5.66
CA GLU A 101 7.00 20.33 4.38
C GLU A 101 8.42 20.86 4.59
N ALA A 102 9.41 20.00 4.34
CA ALA A 102 10.83 20.33 4.50
C ALA A 102 11.41 21.14 3.31
N GLY A 103 10.66 21.22 2.21
CA GLY A 103 11.09 21.91 0.99
C GLY A 103 12.01 21.05 0.13
N ALA A 104 13.01 21.65 -0.52
CA ALA A 104 13.81 20.95 -1.53
C ALA A 104 14.73 19.84 -0.95
N ASP A 105 15.16 19.99 0.30
CA ASP A 105 16.15 19.12 0.96
C ASP A 105 15.60 18.46 2.23
N ILE A 106 16.08 17.26 2.50
CA ILE A 106 15.67 16.41 3.63
C ILE A 106 16.11 16.93 5.00
N SER A 107 17.05 17.88 5.08
CA SER A 107 17.65 18.29 6.35
C SER A 107 16.67 18.79 7.41
N ALA A 108 15.48 19.27 7.00
CA ALA A 108 14.45 19.75 7.91
C ALA A 108 13.52 18.65 8.47
N CYS A 109 13.63 17.40 8.00
CA CYS A 109 12.74 16.31 8.43
C CYS A 109 12.93 15.83 9.89
N GLY A 110 14.00 16.26 10.57
CA GLY A 110 14.32 15.82 11.93
C GLY A 110 14.63 14.32 12.03
N SER A 111 15.00 13.83 13.22
CA SER A 111 15.42 12.43 13.43
C SER A 111 14.35 11.53 14.08
N GLY A 112 13.07 11.93 14.01
CA GLY A 112 11.95 11.16 14.55
C GLY A 112 11.52 10.00 13.64
N ARG A 113 10.37 9.38 13.95
CA ARG A 113 9.75 8.39 13.06
C ARG A 113 9.17 9.10 11.84
N ASN A 114 9.90 9.00 10.74
CA ASN A 114 9.61 9.72 9.51
C ASN A 114 9.37 8.77 8.35
N VAL A 115 8.30 9.05 7.60
CA VAL A 115 8.18 8.65 6.21
C VAL A 115 8.64 9.82 5.36
N ILE A 116 9.81 9.69 4.74
CA ILE A 116 10.37 10.72 3.87
C ILE A 116 9.73 10.56 2.50
N LEU A 117 8.81 11.46 2.13
CA LEU A 117 8.16 11.46 0.83
C LEU A 117 8.79 12.49 -0.09
N ARG A 118 9.52 12.05 -1.11
CA ARG A 118 10.02 12.90 -2.19
C ARG A 118 9.01 12.98 -3.33
N LEU A 119 8.46 14.16 -3.56
CA LEU A 119 7.73 14.45 -4.78
C LEU A 119 8.64 15.06 -5.84
N TYR A 120 8.44 14.65 -7.09
CA TYR A 120 9.17 15.17 -8.23
C TYR A 120 8.33 15.13 -9.50
N SER A 121 8.65 16.00 -10.45
CA SER A 121 8.10 16.01 -11.80
C SER A 121 9.21 15.77 -12.83
N GLY A 122 8.85 15.23 -14.00
CA GLY A 122 9.81 15.01 -15.07
C GLY A 122 10.79 13.84 -14.80
N PRO A 123 12.08 13.97 -15.21
CA PRO A 123 13.06 12.88 -15.10
C PRO A 123 13.40 12.49 -13.65
N PRO A 124 13.88 11.26 -13.40
CA PRO A 124 14.15 10.80 -12.04
C PRO A 124 15.23 11.60 -11.32
N PRO A 125 15.00 12.04 -10.06
CA PRO A 125 15.91 12.92 -9.34
C PRO A 125 17.03 12.13 -8.62
N ASN A 126 17.77 11.29 -9.35
CA ASN A 126 18.76 10.35 -8.79
C ASN A 126 19.79 11.00 -7.86
N ARG A 127 20.24 12.23 -8.18
CA ARG A 127 21.15 12.98 -7.30
C ARG A 127 20.51 13.37 -5.96
N ALA A 128 19.22 13.71 -5.97
CA ALA A 128 18.48 14.04 -4.75
C ALA A 128 18.20 12.78 -3.93
N LEU A 129 17.79 11.68 -4.58
CA LEU A 129 17.66 10.36 -3.96
C LEU A 129 18.95 9.95 -3.23
N GLY A 130 20.11 10.07 -3.88
CA GLY A 130 21.39 9.76 -3.25
C GLY A 130 21.72 10.64 -2.04
N ARG A 131 21.33 11.93 -2.05
CA ARG A 131 21.51 12.82 -0.89
C ARG A 131 20.59 12.44 0.27
N ASP A 132 19.35 12.09 -0.04
CA ASP A 132 18.38 11.65 0.97
C ASP A 132 18.85 10.39 1.68
N LEU A 133 19.25 9.38 0.91
CA LEU A 133 19.74 8.11 1.47
C LEU A 133 21.04 8.30 2.25
N ALA A 134 21.94 9.17 1.80
CA ALA A 134 23.14 9.51 2.57
C ALA A 134 22.81 10.24 3.88
N TRP A 135 21.78 11.09 3.91
CA TRP A 135 21.31 11.73 5.14
C TRP A 135 20.66 10.70 6.08
N MET A 136 19.79 9.84 5.55
CA MET A 136 19.12 8.79 6.33
C MET A 136 20.13 7.81 6.93
N ASP A 137 21.16 7.43 6.16
CA ASP A 137 22.25 6.59 6.65
C ASP A 137 22.98 7.22 7.85
N ARG A 138 23.23 8.53 7.82
CA ARG A 138 23.84 9.22 8.97
C ARG A 138 22.90 9.34 10.17
N VAL A 139 21.61 9.54 9.95
CA VAL A 139 20.62 9.76 11.03
C VAL A 139 20.26 8.45 11.72
N TYR A 140 19.95 7.42 10.94
CA TYR A 140 19.46 6.13 11.45
C TYR A 140 20.58 5.08 11.58
N GLU A 141 21.79 5.36 11.08
CA GLU A 141 22.91 4.40 11.02
C GLU A 141 22.52 3.13 10.28
N LEU A 142 22.07 3.29 9.02
CA LEU A 142 21.53 2.23 8.18
C LEU A 142 22.61 1.24 7.69
N GLY A 143 23.88 1.65 7.72
CA GLY A 143 25.00 0.85 7.26
C GLY A 143 25.00 0.69 5.74
N LEU A 144 24.57 1.72 5.01
CA LEU A 144 24.56 1.68 3.54
C LEU A 144 25.99 1.67 2.97
N PRO A 145 26.24 0.98 1.85
CA PRO A 145 27.56 0.90 1.24
C PRO A 145 28.07 2.28 0.82
N SER A 146 29.30 2.59 1.22
CA SER A 146 29.97 3.81 0.78
C SER A 146 30.14 3.80 -0.75
N ARG A 147 29.83 4.94 -1.41
CA ARG A 147 29.97 5.16 -2.86
C ARG A 147 28.99 4.41 -3.77
N HIS A 148 27.86 3.94 -3.25
CA HIS A 148 26.78 3.40 -4.09
C HIS A 148 26.11 4.51 -4.92
N VAL A 149 25.81 4.22 -6.19
CA VAL A 149 25.02 5.11 -7.04
C VAL A 149 23.56 4.73 -6.93
N TRP A 150 22.79 5.57 -6.25
CA TRP A 150 21.35 5.40 -6.13
C TRP A 150 20.64 5.95 -7.37
N ALA A 151 19.81 5.12 -7.99
CA ALA A 151 19.01 5.50 -9.13
C ALA A 151 17.58 4.99 -8.97
N ALA A 152 16.61 5.80 -9.38
CA ALA A 152 15.23 5.38 -9.45
C ALA A 152 15.07 4.25 -10.47
N SER A 153 14.42 3.17 -10.06
CA SER A 153 14.04 2.06 -10.94
C SER A 153 12.62 2.17 -11.49
N SER A 154 11.80 3.02 -10.89
CA SER A 154 10.38 3.17 -11.19
C SER A 154 9.92 4.63 -10.95
N PRO A 155 8.79 5.05 -11.55
CA PRO A 155 8.21 6.38 -11.32
C PRO A 155 7.85 6.63 -9.85
N ALA A 156 7.52 5.56 -9.14
CA ALA A 156 7.25 5.56 -7.72
C ALA A 156 8.04 4.41 -7.07
N MET A 157 8.62 4.64 -5.88
CA MET A 157 9.34 3.62 -5.13
C MET A 157 9.31 3.92 -3.64
N ALA A 158 9.06 2.91 -2.82
CA ALA A 158 9.21 2.93 -1.37
C ALA A 158 10.26 1.94 -0.91
N GLN A 159 11.13 2.37 -0.01
CA GLN A 159 12.17 1.54 0.59
C GLN A 159 12.28 1.86 2.07
N THR A 160 11.99 0.86 2.91
CA THR A 160 12.27 0.93 4.35
C THR A 160 13.66 0.40 4.63
N PHE A 161 14.42 1.17 5.39
CA PHE A 161 15.76 0.81 5.84
C PHE A 161 15.77 0.64 7.35
N PHE A 162 16.58 -0.29 7.82
CA PHE A 162 16.78 -0.59 9.24
C PHE A 162 18.22 -0.28 9.62
N GLY A 163 18.38 0.54 10.65
CA GLY A 163 19.65 1.01 11.17
C GLY A 163 19.77 0.85 12.68
N ARG A 164 20.96 1.12 13.21
CA ARG A 164 21.26 0.96 14.65
C ARG A 164 20.49 1.95 15.52
N LYS A 165 20.09 3.10 14.97
CA LYS A 165 19.34 4.15 15.66
C LYS A 165 17.85 4.18 15.31
N GLY A 166 17.38 3.18 14.59
CA GLY A 166 15.98 3.04 14.20
C GLY A 166 15.82 2.73 12.72
N SER A 167 14.57 2.74 12.26
CA SER A 167 14.22 2.57 10.86
C SER A 167 13.79 3.89 10.24
N GLY A 168 13.90 3.98 8.92
CA GLY A 168 13.41 5.11 8.15
C GLY A 168 12.94 4.64 6.79
N THR A 169 11.85 5.20 6.29
CA THR A 169 11.40 4.91 4.93
C THR A 169 11.63 6.11 4.03
N HIS A 170 12.26 5.84 2.88
CA HIS A 170 12.27 6.75 1.75
C HIS A 170 11.20 6.33 0.74
N VAL A 171 10.28 7.23 0.45
CA VAL A 171 9.25 7.09 -0.58
C VAL A 171 9.52 8.17 -1.61
N MET A 172 9.52 7.82 -2.88
CA MET A 172 9.69 8.77 -3.97
C MET A 172 8.58 8.55 -4.97
N VAL A 173 7.82 9.60 -5.28
CA VAL A 173 6.63 9.49 -6.16
C VAL A 173 6.65 10.60 -7.20
N GLN A 174 6.53 10.20 -8.46
CA GLN A 174 6.35 11.15 -9.56
C GLN A 174 4.97 11.80 -9.45
N GLN A 175 4.89 13.09 -9.73
CA GLN A 175 3.64 13.83 -9.87
C GLN A 175 3.60 14.62 -11.18
N ALA A 176 2.43 15.18 -11.49
CA ALA A 176 2.28 16.04 -12.65
C ALA A 176 3.12 17.31 -12.51
N ALA A 177 3.69 17.77 -13.63
CA ALA A 177 4.27 19.10 -13.66
C ALA A 177 3.16 20.15 -13.40
N PRO A 178 3.47 21.26 -12.71
CA PRO A 178 2.50 22.32 -12.43
C PRO A 178 1.79 22.80 -13.71
N GLY A 179 0.46 22.82 -13.69
CA GLY A 179 -0.38 23.28 -14.81
C GLY A 179 -0.48 22.34 -16.01
N ALA A 180 0.09 21.13 -15.96
CA ALA A 180 0.18 20.21 -17.10
C ALA A 180 -0.65 18.93 -16.97
N ALA A 181 -1.51 18.80 -15.94
CA ALA A 181 -2.20 17.55 -15.64
C ALA A 181 -3.52 17.38 -16.42
N GLY A 182 -3.52 16.52 -17.44
CA GLY A 182 -4.77 16.01 -18.03
C GLY A 182 -5.44 14.94 -17.14
N PRO A 183 -6.66 14.47 -17.46
CA PRO A 183 -7.36 13.46 -16.66
C PRO A 183 -6.56 12.16 -16.46
N LEU A 184 -5.86 11.69 -17.50
CA LEU A 184 -4.99 10.51 -17.41
C LEU A 184 -3.85 10.70 -16.41
N ASP A 185 -3.25 11.89 -16.38
CA ASP A 185 -2.16 12.21 -15.46
C ASP A 185 -2.65 12.24 -14.02
N GLN A 186 -3.80 12.87 -13.78
CA GLN A 186 -4.40 12.95 -12.46
C GLN A 186 -4.69 11.56 -11.89
N GLU A 187 -5.27 10.67 -12.69
CA GLU A 187 -5.55 9.28 -12.30
C GLU A 187 -4.26 8.50 -12.03
N TYR A 188 -3.29 8.59 -12.93
CA TYR A 188 -2.00 7.89 -12.84
C TYR A 188 -1.20 8.31 -11.59
N PHE A 189 -1.01 9.61 -11.37
CA PHE A 189 -0.23 10.10 -10.23
C PHE A 189 -0.95 9.88 -8.89
N ARG A 190 -2.29 9.94 -8.87
CA ARG A 190 -3.08 9.54 -7.70
C ARG A 190 -2.83 8.07 -7.38
N SER A 191 -2.96 7.19 -8.37
CA SER A 191 -2.79 5.74 -8.20
C SER A 191 -1.43 5.39 -7.62
N LEU A 192 -0.35 5.96 -8.17
CA LEU A 192 1.01 5.75 -7.66
C LEU A 192 1.16 6.22 -6.22
N LEU A 193 0.69 7.44 -5.89
CA LEU A 193 0.85 7.98 -4.55
C LEU A 193 0.08 7.17 -3.50
N VAL A 194 -1.13 6.71 -3.84
CA VAL A 194 -1.94 5.87 -2.95
C VAL A 194 -1.26 4.53 -2.69
N GLU A 195 -0.72 3.89 -3.73
CA GLU A 195 0.00 2.61 -3.64
C GLU A 195 1.19 2.69 -2.69
N GLU A 196 2.11 3.62 -2.94
CA GLU A 196 3.35 3.72 -2.18
C GLU A 196 3.12 4.11 -0.72
N LEU A 197 2.12 4.97 -0.46
CA LEU A 197 1.72 5.29 0.91
C LEU A 197 1.17 4.04 1.60
N PHE A 198 0.32 3.28 0.94
CA PHE A 198 -0.27 2.07 1.52
C PHE A 198 0.76 0.97 1.78
N GLN A 199 1.60 0.65 0.81
CA GLN A 199 2.71 -0.30 0.99
C GLN A 199 3.60 0.11 2.14
N ASN A 200 3.91 1.41 2.25
CA ASN A 200 4.77 1.86 3.32
C ASN A 200 4.15 1.71 4.72
N PHE A 201 2.90 2.17 4.90
CA PHE A 201 2.25 2.15 6.21
C PHE A 201 1.80 0.75 6.64
N THR A 202 1.78 -0.22 5.73
CA THR A 202 1.38 -1.60 6.04
C THR A 202 2.48 -2.64 5.88
N PHE A 203 3.61 -2.29 5.26
CA PHE A 203 4.62 -3.24 4.78
C PHE A 203 4.09 -4.30 3.80
N GLY A 204 2.97 -4.03 3.13
CA GLY A 204 2.46 -4.90 2.08
C GLY A 204 3.35 -4.90 0.85
N MET A 205 3.55 -6.08 0.26
CA MET A 205 4.30 -6.27 -0.98
C MET A 205 3.39 -6.40 -2.19
N ASP A 206 3.91 -6.10 -3.38
CA ASP A 206 3.23 -6.36 -4.65
C ASP A 206 2.89 -7.85 -4.80
N ILE A 207 1.68 -8.11 -5.30
CA ILE A 207 1.13 -9.46 -5.49
C ILE A 207 0.85 -9.64 -6.98
N LEU A 208 1.47 -10.63 -7.61
CA LEU A 208 1.17 -10.92 -9.00
C LEU A 208 -0.25 -11.46 -9.16
N HIS A 209 -1.06 -10.76 -9.95
CA HIS A 209 -2.38 -11.19 -10.38
C HIS A 209 -2.25 -11.99 -11.67
N LEU A 210 -2.32 -13.31 -11.56
CA LEU A 210 -2.06 -14.23 -12.68
C LEU A 210 -3.33 -14.84 -13.29
N ASP A 211 -4.41 -14.95 -12.51
CA ASP A 211 -5.68 -15.53 -12.95
C ASP A 211 -6.69 -14.44 -13.29
N ALA A 212 -6.83 -14.15 -14.58
CA ALA A 212 -7.74 -13.14 -15.09
C ALA A 212 -9.24 -13.42 -14.82
N GLN A 213 -9.61 -14.61 -14.31
CA GLN A 213 -10.98 -14.91 -13.90
C GLN A 213 -11.28 -14.52 -12.45
N VAL A 214 -10.25 -14.26 -11.65
CA VAL A 214 -10.40 -13.84 -10.26
C VAL A 214 -10.50 -12.32 -10.22
N PRO A 215 -11.48 -11.73 -9.53
CA PRO A 215 -11.50 -10.28 -9.35
C PRO A 215 -10.33 -9.82 -8.49
N PHE A 216 -9.89 -8.58 -8.70
CA PHE A 216 -8.94 -7.93 -7.79
C PHE A 216 -9.59 -7.76 -6.42
N LEU A 217 -8.80 -7.95 -5.38
CA LEU A 217 -9.13 -7.68 -3.99
C LEU A 217 -8.33 -6.50 -3.45
N SER A 218 -7.12 -6.26 -3.97
CA SER A 218 -6.16 -5.28 -3.45
C SER A 218 -5.60 -4.36 -4.54
N LYS A 219 -5.26 -3.14 -4.13
CA LYS A 219 -4.41 -2.22 -4.89
C LYS A 219 -3.02 -2.79 -5.20
N LEU A 220 -2.50 -3.64 -4.32
CA LEU A 220 -1.17 -4.25 -4.47
C LEU A 220 -1.15 -5.43 -5.43
N GLU A 221 -2.31 -5.86 -5.90
CA GLU A 221 -2.37 -6.85 -6.97
C GLU A 221 -2.05 -6.20 -8.31
N GLU A 222 -1.13 -6.78 -9.07
CA GLU A 222 -0.76 -6.27 -10.39
C GLU A 222 -0.73 -7.35 -11.47
N ASN A 223 -1.30 -7.03 -12.63
CA ASN A 223 -1.03 -7.76 -13.86
C ASN A 223 0.38 -7.44 -14.34
N PRO A 224 1.24 -8.44 -14.62
CA PRO A 224 2.60 -8.19 -15.06
C PRO A 224 2.62 -7.53 -16.45
N LEU A 225 3.25 -6.36 -16.55
CA LEU A 225 3.40 -5.61 -17.80
C LEU A 225 4.84 -5.64 -18.33
N ARG A 226 4.99 -5.56 -19.66
CA ARG A 226 6.29 -5.41 -20.31
C ARG A 226 6.50 -3.96 -20.78
N LEU A 227 6.94 -3.09 -19.85
CA LEU A 227 7.12 -1.65 -20.11
C LEU A 227 8.57 -1.19 -20.26
N ARG A 228 9.53 -2.11 -20.36
CA ARG A 228 11.00 -1.84 -20.47
C ARG A 228 11.38 -0.71 -21.45
N HIS A 229 10.62 -0.54 -22.53
CA HIS A 229 10.92 0.42 -23.59
C HIS A 229 9.99 1.64 -23.61
N ALA A 230 9.01 1.68 -22.72
CA ALA A 230 8.05 2.78 -22.64
C ALA A 230 8.58 3.88 -21.73
N ALA A 231 8.54 5.13 -22.19
CA ALA A 231 8.94 6.27 -21.38
C ALA A 231 7.90 6.54 -20.29
N TRP A 232 8.33 6.68 -19.03
CA TRP A 232 7.44 6.85 -17.86
C TRP A 232 6.42 8.00 -18.02
N GLY A 233 6.82 9.09 -18.68
CA GLY A 233 5.95 10.25 -18.91
C GLY A 233 4.94 10.08 -20.06
N SER A 234 5.05 9.03 -20.88
CA SER A 234 4.21 8.84 -22.06
C SER A 234 2.78 8.41 -21.69
N SER A 235 1.79 8.81 -22.50
CA SER A 235 0.40 8.39 -22.31
C SER A 235 0.22 6.88 -22.38
N GLY A 236 0.95 6.21 -23.28
CA GLY A 236 0.95 4.74 -23.40
C GLY A 236 1.45 4.05 -22.13
N PHE A 237 2.55 4.54 -21.54
CA PHE A 237 3.05 4.03 -20.26
C PHE A 237 2.01 4.20 -19.14
N LYS A 238 1.48 5.41 -18.97
CA LYS A 238 0.51 5.74 -17.93
C LYS A 238 -0.77 4.92 -18.06
N SER A 239 -1.30 4.80 -19.27
CA SER A 239 -2.49 3.99 -19.53
C SER A 239 -2.25 2.50 -19.30
N ALA A 240 -1.06 2.00 -19.59
CA ALA A 240 -0.73 0.61 -19.33
C ALA A 240 -0.64 0.35 -17.81
N MET A 241 0.08 1.21 -17.06
CA MET A 241 0.15 1.11 -15.60
C MET A 241 -1.23 1.19 -14.94
N LEU A 242 -2.12 2.07 -15.39
CA LEU A 242 -3.49 2.13 -14.85
C LEU A 242 -4.34 0.90 -15.17
N SER A 243 -3.91 0.07 -16.12
CA SER A 243 -4.57 -1.21 -16.43
C SER A 243 -3.95 -2.41 -15.71
N SER A 244 -2.81 -2.25 -15.02
CA SER A 244 -2.22 -3.37 -14.27
C SER A 244 -2.91 -3.62 -12.94
N ASN A 245 -3.38 -2.57 -12.27
CA ASN A 245 -3.94 -2.67 -10.93
C ASN A 245 -5.06 -1.64 -10.68
N PRO A 246 -5.89 -1.83 -9.64
CA PRO A 246 -6.90 -0.86 -9.25
C PRO A 246 -6.29 0.53 -9.02
N PRO A 247 -7.00 1.64 -9.27
CA PRO A 247 -6.45 2.98 -9.15
C PRO A 247 -6.33 3.51 -7.70
N ALA A 248 -6.90 2.84 -6.71
CA ALA A 248 -6.85 3.23 -5.30
C ALA A 248 -7.13 2.04 -4.35
N LEU A 249 -7.27 2.28 -3.04
CA LEU A 249 -7.40 1.21 -2.04
C LEU A 249 -8.73 0.49 -2.10
N CYS A 250 -8.67 -0.84 -2.14
CA CYS A 250 -9.80 -1.73 -2.11
C CYS A 250 -10.21 -2.11 -0.68
N ALA A 251 -11.32 -2.83 -0.53
CA ALA A 251 -11.80 -3.29 0.78
C ALA A 251 -10.77 -4.15 1.52
N PHE A 252 -10.05 -5.03 0.83
CA PHE A 252 -8.97 -5.82 1.43
C PHE A 252 -7.85 -4.94 1.98
N ASP A 253 -7.51 -3.84 1.30
CA ASP A 253 -6.45 -2.93 1.75
C ASP A 253 -6.84 -2.24 3.06
N ILE A 254 -8.10 -1.83 3.18
CA ILE A 254 -8.65 -1.25 4.41
C ILE A 254 -8.72 -2.31 5.53
N PHE A 255 -9.07 -3.54 5.19
CA PHE A 255 -8.99 -4.67 6.13
C PHE A 255 -7.56 -4.84 6.66
N MET A 256 -6.56 -4.80 5.77
CA MET A 256 -5.16 -4.94 6.16
C MET A 256 -4.66 -3.75 6.99
N LEU A 257 -5.08 -2.50 6.70
CA LEU A 257 -4.79 -1.35 7.57
C LEU A 257 -5.26 -1.60 9.01
N HIS A 258 -6.51 -2.04 9.19
CA HIS A 258 -7.05 -2.36 10.51
C HIS A 258 -6.33 -3.54 11.16
N ALA A 259 -5.99 -4.58 10.39
CA ALA A 259 -5.28 -5.75 10.90
C ALA A 259 -3.88 -5.39 11.41
N VAL A 260 -3.10 -4.69 10.58
CA VAL A 260 -1.75 -4.18 10.89
C VAL A 260 -1.77 -3.26 12.12
N ALA A 261 -2.77 -2.38 12.21
CA ALA A 261 -2.89 -1.45 13.33
C ALA A 261 -3.22 -2.12 14.67
N ARG A 262 -3.95 -3.24 14.65
CA ARG A 262 -4.52 -3.88 15.84
C ARG A 262 -3.81 -5.16 16.27
N ALA A 263 -3.08 -5.83 15.38
CA ALA A 263 -2.45 -7.11 15.68
C ALA A 263 -1.46 -6.99 16.86
N PRO A 264 -1.62 -7.83 17.91
CA PRO A 264 -0.73 -7.86 19.06
C PRO A 264 0.48 -8.77 18.78
N VAL A 265 1.08 -8.65 17.60
CA VAL A 265 2.25 -9.44 17.19
C VAL A 265 3.51 -8.57 17.18
N ASP A 266 4.65 -9.22 17.37
CA ASP A 266 5.95 -8.56 17.28
C ASP A 266 6.31 -8.28 15.81
N GLU A 267 5.98 -9.20 14.90
CA GLU A 267 6.27 -9.03 13.47
C GLU A 267 5.07 -9.38 12.59
N THR A 268 4.73 -8.48 11.67
CA THR A 268 3.62 -8.67 10.71
C THR A 268 3.97 -9.58 9.53
N THR A 269 5.20 -10.10 9.49
CA THR A 269 5.65 -11.07 8.49
C THR A 269 5.54 -12.52 8.92
N THR A 270 5.18 -12.75 10.19
CA THR A 270 5.17 -14.08 10.81
C THR A 270 3.83 -14.80 10.67
N PRO A 271 3.80 -16.14 10.81
CA PRO A 271 2.55 -16.90 10.83
C PRO A 271 1.55 -16.48 11.92
N ASP A 272 2.04 -15.89 13.02
CA ASP A 272 1.20 -15.39 14.12
C ASP A 272 0.28 -14.26 13.66
N PHE A 273 0.74 -13.43 12.71
CA PHE A 273 -0.09 -12.38 12.12
C PHE A 273 -1.27 -12.96 11.34
N LEU A 274 -1.05 -14.03 10.56
CA LEU A 274 -2.14 -14.71 9.85
C LEU A 274 -3.12 -15.39 10.82
N THR A 275 -2.61 -15.94 11.93
CA THR A 275 -3.44 -16.52 13.00
C THR A 275 -4.32 -15.46 13.65
N TYR A 276 -3.78 -14.26 13.88
CA TYR A 276 -4.56 -13.11 14.35
C TYR A 276 -5.67 -12.72 13.37
N ILE A 277 -5.34 -12.59 12.08
CA ILE A 277 -6.32 -12.25 11.03
C ILE A 277 -7.44 -13.29 10.98
N ASP A 278 -7.11 -14.56 11.07
CA ASP A 278 -8.09 -15.65 11.06
C ASP A 278 -9.07 -15.54 12.26
N ALA A 279 -8.54 -15.28 13.46
CA ALA A 279 -9.33 -15.15 14.68
C ALA A 279 -10.20 -13.87 14.70
N GLU A 280 -9.66 -12.75 14.24
CA GLU A 280 -10.31 -11.43 14.29
C GLU A 280 -11.00 -11.04 12.98
N PHE A 281 -11.20 -11.99 12.06
CA PHE A 281 -11.70 -11.72 10.72
C PHE A 281 -13.02 -10.92 10.72
N ALA A 282 -14.02 -11.36 11.47
CA ALA A 282 -15.33 -10.70 11.49
C ALA A 282 -15.28 -9.28 12.09
N PRO A 283 -14.62 -9.04 13.24
CA PRO A 283 -14.37 -7.68 13.74
C PRO A 283 -13.63 -6.78 12.74
N LEU A 284 -12.60 -7.31 12.06
CA LEU A 284 -11.84 -6.56 11.06
C LEU A 284 -12.71 -6.21 9.83
N GLN A 285 -13.50 -7.17 9.36
CA GLN A 285 -14.44 -6.98 8.25
C GLN A 285 -15.48 -5.89 8.56
N ALA A 286 -16.03 -5.87 9.77
CA ALA A 286 -16.99 -4.84 10.18
C ALA A 286 -16.38 -3.42 10.20
N LEU A 287 -15.11 -3.30 10.63
CA LEU A 287 -14.39 -2.03 10.56
C LEU A 287 -14.14 -1.61 9.11
N THR A 288 -13.76 -2.56 8.25
CA THR A 288 -13.57 -2.31 6.82
C THR A 288 -14.82 -1.75 6.16
N GLU A 289 -15.98 -2.39 6.38
CA GLU A 289 -17.25 -1.94 5.80
C GLU A 289 -17.62 -0.53 6.28
N ALA A 290 -17.42 -0.25 7.58
CA ALA A 290 -17.66 1.07 8.15
C ALA A 290 -16.75 2.13 7.51
N THR A 291 -15.44 1.87 7.42
CA THR A 291 -14.46 2.80 6.82
C THR A 291 -14.72 3.00 5.32
N MET A 292 -15.02 1.94 4.57
CA MET A 292 -15.31 2.03 3.13
C MET A 292 -16.57 2.87 2.84
N GLY A 293 -17.51 2.94 3.78
CA GLY A 293 -18.71 3.77 3.68
C GLY A 293 -18.50 5.26 3.96
N GLU A 294 -17.32 5.70 4.40
CA GLU A 294 -17.08 7.10 4.80
C GLU A 294 -16.66 7.99 3.61
N PRO A 295 -17.45 9.02 3.24
CA PRO A 295 -17.18 9.84 2.05
C PRO A 295 -15.84 10.59 2.09
N ARG A 296 -15.32 10.90 3.28
CA ARG A 296 -14.06 11.63 3.45
C ARG A 296 -12.84 10.85 2.95
N PHE A 297 -12.93 9.52 2.83
CA PHE A 297 -11.85 8.68 2.32
C PHE A 297 -11.94 8.43 0.81
N ALA A 298 -13.00 8.87 0.14
CA ALA A 298 -13.22 8.66 -1.29
C ALA A 298 -12.01 9.00 -2.20
N PRO A 299 -11.17 10.02 -1.93
CA PRO A 299 -9.98 10.29 -2.76
C PRO A 299 -8.97 9.13 -2.82
N VAL A 300 -8.93 8.26 -1.81
CA VAL A 300 -7.97 7.16 -1.68
C VAL A 300 -8.61 5.77 -1.73
N LEU A 301 -9.94 5.68 -1.87
CA LEU A 301 -10.66 4.41 -1.97
C LEU A 301 -11.08 4.11 -3.42
N ASP A 302 -11.11 2.84 -3.77
CA ASP A 302 -11.76 2.29 -4.96
C ASP A 302 -12.74 1.18 -4.57
N PRO A 303 -14.04 1.50 -4.40
CA PRO A 303 -15.06 0.50 -4.07
C PRO A 303 -15.28 -0.55 -5.17
N ALA A 304 -14.95 -0.23 -6.43
CA ALA A 304 -15.09 -1.18 -7.53
C ALA A 304 -13.94 -2.18 -7.60
N CYS A 305 -12.79 -1.83 -6.98
CA CYS A 305 -11.54 -2.58 -7.00
C CYS A 305 -11.23 -3.14 -8.39
N ALA A 306 -11.17 -2.26 -9.39
CA ALA A 306 -11.00 -2.69 -10.76
C ALA A 306 -9.98 -1.81 -11.47
N PRO A 307 -9.00 -2.40 -12.17
CA PRO A 307 -8.09 -1.62 -13.01
C PRO A 307 -8.87 -0.93 -14.13
N ARG A 308 -8.26 0.12 -14.67
CA ARG A 308 -8.79 0.76 -15.87
C ARG A 308 -8.78 -0.24 -17.03
N GLU A 309 -9.86 -0.28 -17.81
CA GLU A 309 -9.88 -1.08 -19.03
C GLU A 309 -8.70 -0.68 -19.93
N ALA A 310 -7.90 -1.67 -20.32
CA ALA A 310 -6.75 -1.43 -21.18
C ALA A 310 -7.23 -0.79 -22.49
N ALA A 311 -6.76 0.43 -22.77
CA ALA A 311 -6.88 0.97 -24.10
C ALA A 311 -6.20 -0.03 -25.05
N LYS A 312 -6.90 -0.50 -26.10
CA LYS A 312 -6.30 -1.37 -27.11
C LYS A 312 -5.07 -0.66 -27.67
N LEU A 313 -3.89 -0.99 -27.17
CA LEU A 313 -2.63 -0.51 -27.70
C LEU A 313 -2.59 -1.01 -29.14
N ARG A 314 -2.74 -0.09 -30.09
CA ARG A 314 -2.54 -0.43 -31.51
C ARG A 314 -1.09 -0.92 -31.62
N GLN A 315 -0.95 -2.21 -31.90
CA GLN A 315 0.33 -2.84 -32.21
C GLN A 315 0.98 -2.16 -33.40
#